data_AF-A0A518HYA8-F1
#
_entry.id   AF-A0A518HYA8-F1
#
_cell.length_a   1.000
_cell.length_b   1.000
_cell.length_c   1.000
_cell.angle_alpha   90.00
_cell.angle_beta   90.00
_cell.angle_gamma   90.00
#
_symmetry.space_group_name_H-M   'P 1'
#
loop_
_entity.id
_entity.type
_entity.pdbx_description
1 polymer ?
#
loop_
_entity_poly.entity_id
_entity_poly.type
_entity_poly.pdbx_seq_one_letter_code
_entity_poly.pdbx_strand_id
1 'polypeptide(L)'
;MRKMLRNKKGQGLVEYGLIIAGVALICAAAVSVFGHKTSDLIGAVATVLPGAHADDNGPVVSGKLIETTGADTGAIALDAQTIAGNSDSGRLDANVLGSDGTADGFGGLILESVPTP
;
A
#
# COMPACT_ATOMS: atom_id res chain seq x y z
N MET A 1 45.91 15.00 53.17
CA MET A 1 45.00 14.16 52.34
C MET A 1 43.52 14.14 52.80
N ARG A 2 43.12 14.63 53.99
CA ARG A 2 41.69 14.62 54.42
C ARG A 2 40.75 15.62 53.72
N LYS A 3 41.28 16.59 52.95
CA LYS A 3 40.49 17.65 52.30
C LYS A 3 39.91 17.22 50.94
N MET A 4 40.51 16.23 50.26
CA MET A 4 40.00 15.68 49.00
C MET A 4 38.76 14.78 49.18
N LEU A 5 38.70 14.03 50.28
CA LEU A 5 37.57 13.14 50.63
C LEU A 5 36.30 13.89 51.06
N ARG A 6 36.34 15.23 51.13
CA ARG A 6 35.25 16.06 51.66
C ARG A 6 34.72 17.08 50.64
N ASN A 7 35.12 16.95 49.37
CA ASN A 7 34.64 17.77 48.27
C ASN A 7 33.28 17.26 47.75
N LYS A 8 32.20 17.64 48.45
CA LYS A 8 30.82 17.34 48.04
C LYS A 8 30.33 18.14 46.82
N LYS A 9 31.08 19.16 46.38
CA LYS A 9 30.67 20.05 45.27
C LYS A 9 30.61 19.34 43.90
N GLY A 10 31.42 18.30 43.67
CA GLY A 10 31.39 17.51 42.44
C GLY A 10 30.49 16.27 42.52
N GLN A 11 30.16 15.82 43.73
CA GLN A 11 29.39 14.60 43.97
C GLN A 11 27.95 14.74 43.46
N GLY A 12 27.30 15.89 43.73
CA GLY A 12 25.93 16.13 43.24
C GLY A 12 25.83 16.21 41.72
N LEU A 13 26.86 16.75 41.04
CA LEU A 13 26.89 16.82 39.58
C LEU A 13 26.97 15.41 38.96
N VAL A 14 27.75 14.52 39.57
CA VAL A 14 27.88 13.13 39.13
C VAL A 14 26.62 12.31 39.45
N GLU A 15 25.97 12.54 40.59
CA GLU A 15 24.71 11.84 40.93
C GLU A 15 23.60 12.15 39.91
N TYR A 16 23.34 13.44 39.63
CA TYR A 16 22.31 13.79 38.66
C TYR A 16 22.69 13.39 37.23
N GLY A 17 23.97 13.50 36.86
CA GLY A 17 24.45 13.04 35.55
C GLY A 17 24.30 11.53 35.36
N LEU A 18 24.60 10.74 36.40
CA LEU A 18 24.48 9.28 36.37
C LEU A 18 23.02 8.82 36.30
N ILE A 19 22.12 9.51 37.01
CA ILE A 19 20.68 9.23 36.94
C ILE A 19 20.14 9.51 35.54
N ILE A 20 20.49 10.65 34.94
CA ILE A 20 20.05 11.01 33.57
C ILE A 20 20.57 10.00 32.55
N ALA A 21 21.85 9.59 32.65
CA ALA A 21 22.43 8.57 31.79
C ALA A 21 21.73 7.21 31.95
N GLY A 22 21.38 6.82 33.17
CA GLY A 22 20.65 5.58 33.46
C GLY A 22 19.26 5.56 32.83
N VAL A 23 18.48 6.65 32.98
CA VAL A 23 17.14 6.76 32.38
C VAL A 23 17.24 6.71 30.85
N ALA A 24 18.16 7.48 30.26
CA ALA A 24 18.35 7.50 28.82
C ALA A 24 18.70 6.10 28.25
N LEU A 25 19.56 5.35 28.94
CA LEU A 25 19.95 4.00 28.54
C LEU A 25 18.76 3.02 28.61
N ILE A 26 17.97 3.06 29.69
CA ILE A 26 16.78 2.20 29.83
C ILE A 26 15.75 2.53 28.74
N CYS A 27 15.51 3.81 28.45
CA CYS A 27 14.61 4.24 27.38
C CYS A 27 15.10 3.76 26.00
N ALA A 28 16.39 3.89 25.69
CA ALA A 28 16.96 3.42 24.43
C ALA A 28 16.82 1.90 24.27
N ALA A 29 17.06 1.14 25.33
CA ALA A 29 16.89 -0.33 25.32
C ALA A 29 15.41 -0.72 25.14
N ALA A 30 14.49 -0.04 25.83
CA ALA A 30 13.05 -0.30 25.69
C ALA A 30 12.57 -0.02 24.27
N VAL A 31 12.94 1.11 23.67
CA VAL A 31 12.57 1.45 22.29
C VAL A 31 13.17 0.45 21.30
N SER A 32 14.42 0.02 21.51
CA SER A 32 15.06 -0.98 20.64
C SER A 32 14.34 -2.34 20.68
N VAL A 33 13.97 -2.82 21.86
CA VAL A 33 13.31 -4.13 22.02
C VAL A 33 11.84 -4.09 21.60
N PHE A 34 11.08 -3.11 22.07
CA PHE A 34 9.64 -3.01 21.79
C PHE A 34 9.34 -2.42 20.41
N GLY A 35 10.26 -1.65 19.83
CA GLY A 35 10.09 -1.04 18.50
C GLY A 35 9.87 -2.08 17.40
N HIS A 36 10.78 -3.05 17.26
CA HIS A 36 10.61 -4.09 16.24
C HIS A 36 9.40 -5.00 16.52
N LYS A 37 9.13 -5.36 17.79
CA LYS A 37 7.98 -6.19 18.15
C LYS A 37 6.63 -5.52 17.85
N THR A 38 6.55 -4.19 18.06
CA THR A 38 5.35 -3.42 17.71
C THR A 38 5.17 -3.34 16.20
N SER A 39 6.29 -3.16 15.48
CA SER A 39 6.29 -3.15 14.01
C SER A 39 5.87 -4.51 13.43
N ASP A 40 6.34 -5.61 14.02
CA ASP A 40 5.97 -6.97 13.64
C ASP A 40 4.49 -7.25 13.94
N LEU A 41 3.97 -6.73 15.04
CA LEU A 41 2.55 -6.84 15.40
C LEU A 41 1.66 -6.04 14.44
N ILE A 42 2.05 -4.82 14.05
CA ILE A 42 1.36 -4.03 13.03
C ILE A 42 1.42 -4.73 11.66
N GLY A 43 2.57 -5.29 11.29
CA GLY A 43 2.74 -6.03 10.04
C GLY A 43 1.87 -7.28 10.02
N ALA A 44 1.86 -8.05 11.11
CA ALA A 44 0.97 -9.21 11.26
C ALA A 44 -0.50 -8.80 11.17
N VAL A 45 -0.90 -7.73 11.85
CA VAL A 45 -2.28 -7.22 11.77
C VAL A 45 -2.63 -6.72 10.37
N ALA A 46 -1.73 -6.07 9.65
CA ALA A 46 -1.95 -5.64 8.27
C ALA A 46 -2.07 -6.81 7.28
N THR A 47 -1.38 -7.93 7.55
CA THR A 47 -1.58 -9.18 6.78
C THR A 47 -2.86 -9.92 7.16
N VAL A 48 -3.30 -9.78 8.41
CA VAL A 48 -4.48 -10.46 8.98
C VAL A 48 -5.78 -9.66 8.80
N LEU A 49 -5.68 -8.36 8.50
CA LEU A 49 -6.78 -7.48 8.05
C LEU A 49 -6.61 -7.11 6.55
N PRO A 50 -6.72 -8.08 5.62
CA PRO A 50 -6.97 -7.75 4.22
C PRO A 50 -8.28 -6.96 4.08
N GLY A 51 -8.51 -6.32 2.92
CA GLY A 51 -9.74 -5.58 2.65
C GLY A 51 -11.00 -6.36 3.02
N ALA A 52 -12.08 -5.66 3.38
CA ALA A 52 -13.22 -6.24 4.08
C ALA A 52 -13.92 -7.39 3.32
N HIS A 53 -13.72 -7.52 2.00
CA HIS A 53 -14.17 -8.65 1.21
C HIS A 53 -13.07 -9.18 0.28
N ALA A 54 -13.15 -10.46 -0.12
CA ALA A 54 -12.20 -11.09 -1.05
C ALA A 54 -12.08 -10.34 -2.39
N ASP A 55 -13.14 -9.62 -2.76
CA ASP A 55 -13.22 -8.77 -3.95
C ASP A 55 -12.37 -7.49 -3.83
N ASP A 56 -12.05 -7.05 -2.61
CA ASP A 56 -11.20 -5.86 -2.33
C ASP A 56 -9.70 -6.16 -2.46
N ASN A 57 -9.34 -7.44 -2.51
CA ASN A 57 -7.97 -7.92 -2.69
C ASN A 57 -7.68 -8.36 -4.14
N GLY A 58 -8.66 -8.23 -5.04
CA GLY A 58 -8.50 -8.50 -6.46
C GLY A 58 -7.79 -7.37 -7.21
N PRO A 59 -7.42 -7.56 -8.49
CA PRO A 59 -6.95 -6.47 -9.35
C PRO A 59 -7.99 -5.34 -9.39
N VAL A 60 -7.55 -4.08 -9.28
CA VAL A 60 -8.42 -2.89 -9.25
C VAL A 60 -9.55 -2.97 -10.30
N VAL A 61 -10.79 -3.14 -9.85
CA VAL A 61 -12.00 -3.15 -10.70
C VAL A 61 -12.62 -1.75 -10.71
N SER A 62 -12.02 -0.84 -11.47
CA SER A 62 -12.71 0.37 -11.93
C SER A 62 -12.59 0.37 -13.44
N GLY A 63 -13.69 -0.01 -14.12
CA GLY A 63 -13.84 -0.07 -15.58
C GLY A 63 -12.53 -0.35 -16.32
N LYS A 64 -11.94 -1.52 -16.08
CA LYS A 64 -10.56 -1.83 -16.47
C LYS A 64 -10.34 -1.51 -17.95
N LEU A 65 -9.61 -0.44 -18.26
CA LEU A 65 -9.20 -0.14 -19.63
C LEU A 65 -8.21 -1.19 -20.14
N ILE A 66 -7.51 -1.86 -19.21
CA ILE A 66 -6.49 -2.86 -19.48
C ILE A 66 -6.74 -4.09 -18.61
N GLU A 67 -6.74 -5.27 -19.23
CA GLU A 67 -6.95 -6.56 -18.57
C GLU A 67 -5.73 -6.88 -17.70
N THR A 68 -5.96 -6.87 -16.39
CA THR A 68 -4.98 -7.23 -15.37
C THR A 68 -5.42 -8.49 -14.66
N THR A 69 -4.44 -9.32 -14.32
CA THR A 69 -4.63 -10.54 -13.54
C THR A 69 -4.12 -10.35 -12.12
N GLY A 70 -4.70 -11.10 -11.18
CA GLY A 70 -4.20 -11.16 -9.80
C GLY A 70 -2.81 -11.78 -9.83
N ALA A 71 -1.84 -11.13 -9.21
CA ALA A 71 -0.56 -11.79 -9.03
C ALA A 71 -0.59 -12.67 -7.80
N ASP A 72 -0.21 -13.94 -8.01
CA ASP A 72 0.03 -14.91 -6.96
C ASP A 72 1.09 -14.45 -5.94
N THR A 73 1.83 -13.37 -6.23
CA THR A 73 2.92 -12.82 -5.40
C THR A 73 2.81 -11.32 -5.11
N GLY A 74 1.61 -10.72 -5.21
CA GLY A 74 1.31 -9.41 -4.62
C GLY A 74 1.56 -8.15 -5.45
N ALA A 75 1.94 -8.25 -6.74
CA ALA A 75 2.06 -7.09 -7.64
C ALA A 75 1.14 -7.21 -8.85
N ILE A 76 0.26 -6.26 -9.12
CA ILE A 76 -0.68 -6.30 -10.26
C ILE A 76 0.06 -6.61 -11.57
N ALA A 77 -0.32 -7.70 -12.26
CA ALA A 77 0.30 -8.15 -13.51
C ALA A 77 -0.62 -7.95 -14.71
N LEU A 78 -0.02 -7.78 -15.89
CA LEU A 78 -0.74 -7.64 -17.16
C LEU A 78 -1.23 -9.02 -17.63
N ASP A 79 -2.52 -9.14 -17.95
CA ASP A 79 -3.06 -10.36 -18.56
C ASP A 79 -2.88 -10.30 -20.08
N ALA A 80 -1.65 -10.57 -20.52
CA ALA A 80 -1.29 -10.50 -21.93
C ALA A 80 -2.11 -11.46 -22.82
N GLN A 81 -2.57 -12.59 -22.27
CA GLN A 81 -3.35 -13.57 -23.00
C GLN A 81 -4.76 -13.07 -23.28
N THR A 82 -5.43 -12.50 -22.28
CA THR A 82 -6.78 -11.92 -22.46
C THR A 82 -6.72 -10.66 -23.32
N ILE A 83 -5.66 -9.84 -23.20
CA ILE A 83 -5.44 -8.68 -24.09
C ILE A 83 -5.35 -9.10 -25.56
N ALA A 84 -4.56 -10.14 -25.85
CA ALA A 84 -4.38 -10.61 -27.22
C ALA A 84 -5.67 -11.24 -27.78
N GLY A 85 -6.46 -11.91 -26.93
CA GLY A 85 -7.74 -12.51 -27.35
C GLY A 85 -8.83 -11.49 -27.67
N ASN A 86 -8.77 -10.29 -27.08
CA ASN A 86 -9.77 -9.25 -27.21
C ASN A 86 -9.29 -8.03 -28.01
N SER A 87 -8.14 -8.11 -28.70
CA SER A 87 -7.54 -6.96 -29.41
C SER A 87 -8.44 -6.36 -30.49
N ASP A 88 -9.36 -7.16 -31.03
CA ASP A 88 -10.32 -6.77 -32.07
C ASP A 88 -11.72 -6.46 -31.50
N SER A 89 -11.86 -6.37 -30.17
CA SER A 89 -13.11 -6.04 -29.48
C SER A 89 -13.00 -4.70 -28.76
N GLY A 90 -14.09 -3.93 -28.74
CA GLY A 90 -14.11 -2.64 -28.05
C GLY A 90 -14.07 -2.81 -26.53
N ARG A 91 -13.19 -2.04 -25.88
CA ARG A 91 -12.79 -2.27 -24.47
C ARG A 91 -13.66 -1.54 -23.44
N LEU A 92 -14.43 -0.54 -23.89
CA LEU A 92 -15.25 0.32 -23.05
C LEU A 92 -16.75 0.19 -23.32
N ASP A 93 -17.12 -0.54 -24.37
CA ASP A 93 -18.44 -0.51 -24.97
C ASP A 93 -19.52 -0.94 -23.97
N ALA A 94 -19.31 -2.06 -23.27
CA ALA A 94 -20.25 -2.55 -22.26
C ALA A 94 -20.39 -1.63 -21.04
N ASN A 95 -19.36 -0.87 -20.68
CA ASN A 95 -19.38 0.04 -19.52
C ASN A 95 -20.01 1.39 -19.84
N VAL A 96 -19.91 1.86 -21.09
CA VAL A 96 -20.40 3.17 -21.52
C VAL A 96 -21.80 3.08 -22.14
N LEU A 97 -22.08 2.02 -22.89
CA LEU A 97 -23.32 1.84 -23.67
C LEU A 97 -24.24 0.78 -23.06
N GLY A 98 -23.76 0.00 -22.10
CA GLY A 98 -24.47 -1.17 -21.55
C GLY A 98 -24.41 -2.37 -22.48
N SER A 99 -24.84 -3.53 -22.02
CA SER A 99 -24.86 -4.78 -22.82
C SER A 99 -25.98 -4.79 -23.85
N ASP A 100 -26.02 -3.82 -24.76
CA ASP A 100 -27.03 -3.74 -25.83
C ASP A 100 -26.78 -4.73 -26.98
N GLY A 101 -25.66 -5.46 -26.94
CA GLY A 101 -25.33 -6.52 -27.89
C GLY A 101 -24.83 -6.00 -29.23
N THR A 102 -24.51 -4.71 -29.36
CA THR A 102 -23.96 -4.13 -30.59
C THR A 102 -22.47 -4.45 -30.67
N ALA A 103 -22.04 -5.14 -31.73
CA ALA A 103 -20.67 -5.61 -31.90
C ALA A 103 -19.63 -4.49 -32.13
N ASP A 104 -20.08 -3.27 -32.48
CA ASP A 104 -19.24 -2.14 -32.87
C ASP A 104 -19.55 -0.90 -32.02
N GLY A 105 -19.24 -0.92 -30.72
CA GLY A 105 -19.74 0.05 -29.73
C GLY A 105 -19.86 1.52 -30.20
N PHE A 106 -18.84 2.06 -30.88
CA PHE A 106 -18.86 3.44 -31.39
C PHE A 106 -19.07 3.58 -32.92
N GLY A 107 -19.10 2.48 -33.67
CA GLY A 107 -19.10 2.46 -35.14
C GLY A 107 -20.39 2.95 -35.80
N GLY A 108 -21.50 2.99 -35.06
CA GLY A 108 -22.82 3.44 -35.56
C GLY A 108 -23.25 4.85 -35.11
N LEU A 109 -22.43 5.56 -34.32
CA LEU A 109 -22.81 6.89 -33.79
C LEU A 109 -22.61 8.04 -34.78
N ILE A 110 -21.84 7.83 -35.85
CA ILE A 110 -21.71 8.80 -36.94
C ILE A 110 -22.71 8.39 -38.03
N LEU A 111 -23.82 9.11 -38.15
CA LEU A 111 -24.67 9.02 -39.32
C LEU A 111 -23.95 9.74 -40.48
N GLU A 112 -23.17 9.01 -41.27
CA GLU A 112 -22.60 9.57 -42.48
C GLU A 112 -23.72 9.99 -43.43
N SER A 113 -23.77 11.28 -43.78
CA SER A 113 -24.74 11.76 -44.73
C SER A 113 -24.47 11.10 -46.08
N VAL A 114 -25.33 10.17 -46.48
CA VAL A 114 -25.32 9.63 -47.85
C VAL A 114 -25.48 10.83 -48.80
N PRO A 115 -24.51 11.08 -49.71
CA PRO A 115 -24.67 12.13 -50.70
C PRO A 115 -25.88 11.78 -51.56
N THR A 116 -26.92 12.59 -51.48
CA THR A 116 -28.09 12.47 -52.38
C THR A 116 -27.65 12.86 -53.80
N PRO A 117 -28.04 12.10 -54.84
CA PRO A 117 -27.63 12.32 -56.23
C PRO A 117 -28.08 13.66 -56.81
#